data_AF-A0A4R1RUA2-F1
#
_entry.id   AF-A0A4R1RUA2-F1
#
_cell.length_a   1.000
_cell.length_b   1.000
_cell.length_c   1.000
_cell.angle_alpha   90.00
_cell.angle_beta   90.00
_cell.angle_gamma   90.00
#
_symmetry.space_group_name_H-M   'P 1'
#
loop_
_entity.id
_entity.type
_entity.pdbx_description
1 polymer ?
#
loop_
_entity_poly.entity_id
_entity_poly.type
_entity_poly.pdbx_seq_one_letter_code
_entity_poly.pdbx_strand_id
1 'polypeptide(L)' 'MQRPVGQDFVSLRMLYEQIELLRNRMQQLWNEKGYTDREVLNASIEWDHLLNEYQRRVAEKGRR' A
#
# COMPACT_ATOMS: atom_id res chain seq x y z
N MET A 1 6.55 7.51 25.51
CA MET A 1 5.27 6.81 25.21
C MET A 1 5.60 5.54 24.45
N GLN A 2 5.38 4.36 25.05
CA GLN A 2 5.55 3.07 24.37
C GLN A 2 4.29 2.80 23.53
N ARG A 3 4.43 2.66 22.20
CA ARG A 3 3.31 2.28 21.34
C ARG A 3 2.92 0.82 21.64
N PRO A 4 1.63 0.49 21.86
CA PRO A 4 1.21 -0.87 22.14
C PRO A 4 1.46 -1.74 20.91
N VAL A 5 2.14 -2.88 21.12
CA VAL A 5 2.58 -3.83 20.08
C VAL A 5 1.44 -4.23 19.14
N GLY A 6 0.19 -4.25 19.60
CA GLY A 6 -1.00 -4.54 18.79
C GLY A 6 -1.37 -3.47 17.74
N GLN A 7 -1.07 -2.19 17.97
CA GLN A 7 -1.44 -1.10 17.06
C GLN A 7 -0.64 -1.14 15.74
N ASP A 8 0.62 -1.61 15.81
CA ASP A 8 1.47 -1.80 14.65
C ASP A 8 1.05 -3.01 13.79
N PHE A 9 0.52 -4.07 14.39
CA PHE A 9 -0.02 -5.21 13.63
C PHE A 9 -1.33 -4.87 12.92
N VAL A 10 -2.22 -4.14 13.60
CA VAL A 10 -3.45 -3.61 12.98
C VAL A 10 -3.11 -2.67 11.82
N SER A 11 -2.09 -1.82 11.99
CA SER A 11 -1.65 -0.91 10.93
C SER A 11 -1.06 -1.62 9.70
N LEU A 12 -0.24 -2.66 9.89
CA LEU A 12 0.35 -3.41 8.77
C LEU A 12 -0.70 -4.18 7.98
N ARG A 13 -1.68 -4.79 8.67
CA ARG A 13 -2.79 -5.48 7.99
C ARG A 13 -3.63 -4.51 7.17
N MET A 14 -3.96 -3.35 7.74
CA MET A 14 -4.70 -2.30 7.02
C MET A 14 -3.94 -1.77 5.81
N LEU A 15 -2.61 -1.65 5.89
CA LEU A 15 -1.77 -1.28 4.75
C LEU A 15 -1.81 -2.35 3.67
N TYR A 16 -1.69 -3.62 4.04
CA TYR A 16 -1.79 -4.73 3.09
C TYR A 16 -3.15 -4.77 2.39
N GLU A 17 -4.25 -4.61 3.11
CA GLU A 17 -5.60 -4.59 2.54
C GLU A 17 -5.79 -3.41 1.56
N GLN A 18 -5.25 -2.23 1.89
CA GLN A 18 -5.27 -1.07 0.99
C GLN A 18 -4.42 -1.29 -0.27
N ILE A 19 -3.25 -1.92 -0.15
CA ILE A 19 -2.39 -2.28 -1.29
C ILE A 19 -3.13 -3.23 -2.24
N GLU A 20 -3.81 -4.25 -1.72
CA GLU A 20 -4.58 -5.21 -2.53
C GLU A 20 -5.78 -4.56 -3.22
N LEU A 21 -6.52 -3.68 -2.52
CA LEU A 21 -7.62 -2.92 -3.10
C LEU A 21 -7.13 -2.02 -4.24
N LEU A 22 -6.01 -1.32 -4.04
CA LEU A 22 -5.44 -0.46 -5.07
C LEU A 22 -4.95 -1.25 -6.27
N ARG A 23 -4.34 -2.42 -6.04
CA ARG A 23 -3.89 -3.32 -7.12
C ARG A 23 -5.05 -3.77 -7.99
N ASN A 24 -6.18 -4.15 -7.38
CA ASN A 24 -7.38 -4.52 -8.12
C ASN A 24 -7.94 -3.34 -8.93
N ARG A 25 -7.98 -2.14 -8.35
CA ARG A 25 -8.41 -0.92 -9.05
C ARG A 25 -7.49 -0.57 -10.22
N MET A 26 -6.17 -0.68 -10.04
CA MET A 26 -5.21 -0.48 -11.13
C MET A 26 -5.41 -1.47 -12.26
N GLN A 27 -5.65 -2.75 -11.95
CA GLN A 27 -5.90 -3.76 -12.96
C GLN A 27 -7.18 -3.46 -13.77
N GLN A 28 -8.25 -3.02 -13.10
CA GLN A 28 -9.49 -2.60 -13.76
C GLN A 28 -9.24 -1.40 -14.67
N LEU A 29 -8.61 -0.33 -14.15
CA LEU A 29 -8.30 0.87 -14.92
C LEU A 29 -7.38 0.57 -16.10
N TRP A 30 -6.40 -0.33 -15.95
CA TRP A 30 -5.54 -0.75 -17.06
C TRP A 30 -6.37 -1.46 -18.13
N ASN A 31 -7.23 -2.41 -17.75
CA ASN A 31 -8.09 -3.11 -18.69
C ASN A 31 -9.05 -2.16 -19.44
N GLU A 32 -9.54 -1.10 -18.77
CA GLU A 32 -10.50 -0.15 -19.34
C GLU A 32 -9.86 0.96 -20.17
N LYS A 33 -8.73 1.51 -19.71
CA LYS A 33 -8.17 2.79 -20.22
C LYS A 33 -6.75 2.67 -20.77
N GLY A 34 -6.07 1.55 -20.50
CA GLY A 34 -4.68 1.34 -20.86
C GLY A 34 -3.70 1.90 -19.83
N TYR A 35 -2.46 1.39 -19.86
CA TYR A 35 -1.44 1.65 -18.84
C TYR A 35 -0.94 3.10 -18.76
N THR A 36 -1.15 3.90 -19.81
CA THR A 36 -0.74 5.31 -19.87
C THR A 36 -1.82 6.28 -19.41
N ASP A 37 -3.00 5.77 -19.06
CA ASP A 37 -4.08 6.62 -18.57
C ASP A 37 -3.69 7.31 -17.26
N ARG A 38 -4.13 8.56 -17.10
CA ARG A 38 -3.76 9.37 -15.93
C ARG A 38 -4.26 8.77 -14.63
N GLU A 39 -5.40 8.09 -14.63
CA GLU A 39 -5.93 7.44 -13.43
C GLU A 39 -5.16 6.17 -13.08
N VAL A 40 -4.67 5.43 -14.08
CA VAL A 40 -3.75 4.30 -13.86
C VAL A 40 -2.43 4.78 -13.27
N LEU A 41 -1.87 5.87 -13.80
CA LEU A 41 -0.63 6.46 -13.30
C LEU A 41 -0.79 7.01 -11.88
N ASN A 42 -1.90 7.69 -11.59
CA ASN A 42 -2.17 8.19 -10.23
C ASN A 42 -2.31 7.04 -9.23
N ALA A 43 -3.08 6.00 -9.58
CA ALA A 43 -3.22 4.81 -8.76
C ALA A 43 -1.87 4.09 -8.56
N SER A 44 -0.98 4.09 -9.55
CA SER A 44 0.38 3.54 -9.42
C SER A 44 1.23 4.31 -8.40
N ILE A 45 1.15 5.65 -8.39
CA ILE A 45 1.85 6.50 -7.43
C ILE A 45 1.33 6.26 -6.01
N GLU A 46 0.01 6.19 -5.84
CA GLU A 46 -0.62 5.89 -4.56
C GLU A 46 -0.22 4.49 -4.03
N TRP A 47 -0.12 3.50 -4.93
CA TRP A 47 0.33 2.14 -4.59
C TRP A 47 1.78 2.12 -4.11
N ASP A 48 2.67 2.85 -4.78
CA ASP A 48 4.08 2.95 -4.41
C ASP A 48 4.26 3.57 -3.01
N HIS A 49 3.50 4.62 -2.69
CA HIS A 49 3.51 5.23 -1.36
C HIS A 49 3.10 4.24 -0.26
N LEU A 50 2.02 3.48 -0.47
CA LEU A 50 1.54 2.48 0.50
C LEU A 50 2.55 1.35 0.67
N LEU A 51 3.17 0.89 -0.43
CA LEU A 51 4.17 -0.16 -0.41
C LEU A 51 5.43 0.28 0.35
N ASN A 52 5.90 1.51 0.10
CA ASN A 52 7.03 2.10 0.81
C ASN A 52 6.76 2.22 2.31
N GLU A 53 5.54 2.62 2.70
CA GLU A 53 5.16 2.69 4.11
C GLU A 53 5.12 1.30 4.76
N TYR A 54 4.54 0.30 4.07
CA TYR A 54 4.53 -1.08 4.54
C TYR A 54 5.96 -1.61 4.74
N GLN A 55 6.83 -1.44 3.73
CA GLN A 55 8.23 -1.87 3.81
C GLN A 55 8.99 -1.18 4.94
N ARG A 56 8.80 0.13 5.14
CA ARG A 56 9.40 0.88 6.25
C ARG A 56 8.97 0.29 7.59
N ARG A 57 7.67 0.08 7.81
CA ARG A 57 7.15 -0.47 9.07
C ARG A 57 7.60 -1.91 9.33
N VAL A 58 7.72 -2.72 8.28
CA VAL A 58 8.30 -4.08 8.38
C VAL A 58 9.78 -4.02 8.76
N ALA A 59 10.57 -3.15 8.12
CA ALA A 59 11.98 -2.98 8.43
C ALA A 59 12.22 -2.43 9.84
N GLU A 60 11.36 -1.54 10.33
CA GLU A 60 11.40 -1.03 11.71
C GLU A 60 11.11 -2.12 12.76
N LYS A 61 10.26 -3.11 12.43
CA LYS A 61 10.04 -4.28 13.30
C LYS A 61 11.22 -5.25 13.29
N GLY A 62 11.90 -5.44 12.15
CA GLY A 62 13.04 -6.36 12.03
C GLY A 62 14.34 -5.87 12.69
N ARG A 63 14.43 -4.56 13.00
CA ARG A 63 15.58 -3.96 13.70
C ARG A 63 15.43 -3.88 15.23
N ARG A 64 14.29 -4.31 15.77
CA ARG A 64 13.97 -4.25 17.20
C ARG A 64 14.17 -5.57 17.90
#